data_AF-A0A259S6E7-F1
#
_entry.id   AF-A0A259S6E7-F1
#
_cell.length_a   1.000
_cell.length_b   1.000
_cell.length_c   1.000
_cell.angle_alpha   90.00
_cell.angle_beta   90.00
_cell.angle_gamma   90.00
#
_symmetry.space_group_name_H-M   'P 1'
#
loop_
_entity.id
_entity.type
_entity.pdbx_description
1 polymer ?
#
loop_
_entity_poly.entity_id
_entity_poly.type
_entity_poly.pdbx_seq_one_letter_code
_entity_poly.pdbx_strand_id
1 'polypeptide(L)'
;MSSIYLETALAAARAAETVVRKYWQQNVDITIKADASPVTVADVETEEAIKAVILEQFPDHGFYGEETGKTRPDAEYTWLVDPI
;
A
#
# COMPACT_ATOMS: atom_id res chain seq x y z
N MET A 1 -21.57 -5.92 14.36
CA MET A 1 -20.86 -6.33 13.13
C MET A 1 -19.78 -5.31 12.89
N SER A 2 -18.55 -5.74 12.62
CA SER A 2 -17.47 -4.79 12.29
C SER A 2 -17.72 -4.23 10.89
N SER A 3 -17.22 -3.01 10.64
CA SER A 3 -17.33 -2.37 9.33
C SER A 3 -16.51 -3.14 8.31
N ILE A 4 -17.08 -3.44 7.14
CA ILE A 4 -16.34 -4.14 6.07
C ILE A 4 -15.09 -3.35 5.66
N TYR A 5 -15.15 -2.01 5.67
CA TYR A 5 -13.98 -1.17 5.42
C TYR A 5 -12.88 -1.37 6.47
N LEU A 6 -13.25 -1.47 7.74
CA LEU A 6 -12.27 -1.72 8.81
C LEU A 6 -11.67 -3.13 8.66
N GLU A 7 -12.47 -4.13 8.34
CA GLU A 7 -12.00 -5.50 8.13
C GLU A 7 -11.00 -5.59 6.97
N THR A 8 -11.29 -4.91 5.85
CA THR A 8 -10.37 -4.81 4.71
C THR A 8 -9.10 -4.05 5.06
N ALA A 9 -9.20 -2.92 5.77
CA ALA A 9 -8.04 -2.14 6.20
C ALA A 9 -7.10 -3.00 7.08
N LEU A 10 -7.68 -3.76 8.02
CA LEU A 10 -6.92 -4.67 8.87
C LEU A 10 -6.31 -5.83 8.07
N ALA A 11 -6.98 -6.34 7.04
CA ALA A 11 -6.43 -7.36 6.16
C ALA A 11 -5.26 -6.83 5.34
N ALA A 12 -5.39 -5.61 4.79
CA ALA A 12 -4.34 -4.97 4.03
C ALA A 12 -3.11 -4.67 4.90
N ALA A 13 -3.30 -4.21 6.15
CA ALA A 13 -2.22 -4.03 7.11
C ALA A 13 -1.48 -5.33 7.46
N ARG A 14 -2.18 -6.48 7.53
CA ARG A 14 -1.53 -7.79 7.73
C ARG A 14 -0.73 -8.25 6.51
N ALA A 15 -1.21 -7.94 5.30
CA ALA A 15 -0.47 -8.20 4.08
C ALA A 15 0.81 -7.35 4.03
N ALA A 16 0.70 -6.06 4.37
CA ALA A 16 1.83 -5.14 4.52
C ALA A 16 2.87 -5.67 5.52
N GLU A 17 2.43 -6.09 6.70
CA GLU A 17 3.32 -6.66 7.73
C GLU A 17 4.16 -7.84 7.19
N THR A 18 3.55 -8.71 6.38
CA THR A 18 4.25 -9.86 5.80
C THR A 18 5.38 -9.42 4.87
N VAL A 19 5.15 -8.38 4.06
CA VAL A 19 6.15 -7.82 3.16
C VAL A 19 7.23 -7.06 3.92
N VAL A 20 6.84 -6.15 4.82
CA VAL A 20 7.80 -5.36 5.63
C VAL A 20 8.73 -6.28 6.43
N ARG A 21 8.21 -7.37 7.01
CA ARG A 21 9.03 -8.35 7.75
C ARG A 21 10.04 -9.10 6.88
N LYS A 22 9.78 -9.26 5.57
CA LYS A 22 10.74 -9.85 4.62
C LYS A 22 11.99 -8.98 4.49
N TYR A 23 11.84 -7.65 4.58
CA TYR A 23 12.93 -6.68 4.42
C TYR A 23 13.53 -6.20 5.73
N TRP A 24 12.82 -6.38 6.85
CA TRP A 24 13.30 -6.02 8.18
C TRP A 24 14.65 -6.67 8.50
N GLN A 25 15.63 -5.87 8.94
CA GLN A 25 17.01 -6.29 9.24
C GLN A 25 17.81 -6.84 8.06
N GLN A 26 17.37 -6.63 6.82
CA GLN A 26 18.16 -6.90 5.62
C GLN A 26 18.81 -5.62 5.08
N ASN A 27 19.89 -5.76 4.31
CA ASN A 27 20.39 -4.66 3.48
C ASN A 27 19.47 -4.55 2.27
N VAL A 28 18.55 -3.58 2.31
CA VAL A 28 17.64 -3.27 1.21
C VAL A 28 18.25 -2.18 0.34
N ASP A 29 18.13 -2.31 -0.98
CA ASP A 29 18.55 -1.27 -1.89
C ASP A 29 17.67 -0.03 -1.73
N ILE A 30 18.30 1.12 -1.48
CA ILE A 30 17.64 2.42 -1.34
C ILE A 30 17.79 3.17 -2.65
N THR A 31 16.66 3.59 -3.21
CA THR A 31 16.58 4.55 -4.31
C THR A 31 16.21 5.91 -3.75
N ILE A 32 16.73 7.00 -4.30
CA ILE A 32 16.35 8.37 -3.90
C ILE A 32 15.40 8.92 -4.96
N LYS A 33 14.19 9.33 -4.54
CA LYS A 33 13.20 9.98 -5.41
C LYS A 33 13.67 11.38 -5.84
N ALA A 34 12.99 11.96 -6.81
CA ALA A 34 13.29 13.30 -7.34
C ALA A 34 13.16 14.42 -6.29
N ASP A 35 12.36 14.21 -5.25
CA ASP A 35 12.20 15.11 -4.10
C ASP A 35 13.18 14.84 -2.95
N ALA A 36 14.19 13.99 -3.20
CA ALA A 36 15.22 13.54 -2.25
C ALA A 36 14.73 12.64 -1.10
N SER A 37 13.49 12.17 -1.12
CA SER A 37 13.03 11.15 -0.17
C SER A 37 13.57 9.76 -0.54
N PRO A 38 13.94 8.92 0.44
CA PRO A 38 14.34 7.54 0.19
C PRO A 38 13.11 6.68 -0.11
N VAL A 39 13.25 5.78 -1.08
CA VAL A 39 12.28 4.71 -1.36
C VAL A 39 13.05 3.41 -1.53
N THR A 40 12.56 2.35 -0.93
CA THR A 40 13.14 1.02 -1.05
C THR A 40 12.20 0.09 -1.83
N VAL A 41 12.73 -1.08 -2.21
CA VAL A 41 11.89 -2.16 -2.75
C VAL A 41 10.80 -2.58 -1.73
N ALA A 42 11.04 -2.38 -0.44
CA ALA A 42 10.06 -2.69 0.60
C ALA A 42 8.82 -1.77 0.51
N ASP A 43 9.00 -0.47 0.27
CA ASP A 43 7.90 0.50 0.16
C ASP A 43 6.96 0.12 -0.99
N VAL A 44 7.54 -0.11 -2.17
CA VAL A 44 6.80 -0.45 -3.39
C VAL A 44 6.09 -1.80 -3.26
N GLU A 45 6.78 -2.85 -2.80
CA GLU A 45 6.14 -4.17 -2.63
C GLU A 45 5.05 -4.16 -1.55
N THR A 46 5.24 -3.36 -0.49
CA THR A 46 4.25 -3.21 0.59
C THR A 46 2.99 -2.52 0.07
N GLU A 47 3.14 -1.44 -0.70
CA GLU A 47 2.01 -0.72 -1.28
C GLU A 47 1.22 -1.61 -2.26
N GLU A 48 1.90 -2.35 -3.13
CA GLU A 48 1.26 -3.28 -4.07
C GLU A 48 0.49 -4.40 -3.34
N ALA A 49 1.03 -4.92 -2.23
CA ALA A 49 0.32 -5.90 -1.40
C ALA A 49 -0.95 -5.32 -0.75
N ILE A 50 -0.88 -4.09 -0.22
CA ILE A 50 -2.03 -3.38 0.34
C ILE A 50 -3.09 -3.15 -0.74
N LYS A 51 -2.66 -2.64 -1.90
CA LYS A 51 -3.51 -2.33 -3.06
C LYS A 51 -4.22 -3.58 -3.58
N ALA A 52 -3.52 -4.72 -3.67
CA ALA A 52 -4.11 -5.98 -4.09
C ALA A 52 -5.28 -6.40 -3.20
N VAL A 53 -5.10 -6.38 -1.87
CA VAL A 53 -6.15 -6.75 -0.91
C VAL A 53 -7.35 -5.81 -1.01
N ILE A 54 -7.10 -4.50 -1.11
CA ILE A 54 -8.16 -3.49 -1.18
C ILE A 54 -8.96 -3.63 -2.48
N LEU A 55 -8.29 -3.74 -3.63
CA LEU A 55 -8.96 -3.78 -4.93
C LEU A 55 -9.58 -5.15 -5.25
N GLU A 56 -9.15 -6.22 -4.58
CA GLU A 56 -9.86 -7.50 -4.61
C GLU A 56 -11.24 -7.38 -3.94
N GLN A 57 -11.31 -6.71 -2.78
CA GLN A 57 -12.58 -6.52 -2.06
C GLN A 57 -13.44 -5.39 -2.65
N PHE A 58 -12.81 -4.37 -3.21
CA PHE A 58 -13.46 -3.18 -3.77
C PHE A 58 -12.91 -2.82 -5.16
N PRO A 59 -13.26 -3.58 -6.22
CA PRO A 59 -12.68 -3.41 -7.56
C PRO A 59 -12.91 -2.03 -8.21
N ASP A 60 -13.96 -1.32 -7.77
CA ASP A 60 -14.37 -0.01 -8.29
C ASP A 60 -13.88 1.17 -7.44
N HIS A 61 -13.26 0.92 -6.29
CA HIS A 61 -12.70 1.99 -5.46
C HIS A 61 -11.40 2.54 -6.06
N GLY A 62 -11.13 3.81 -5.75
CA GLY A 62 -9.86 4.45 -6.01
C GLY A 62 -8.79 4.03 -5.00
N PHE A 63 -7.54 4.13 -5.42
CA PHE A 63 -6.37 3.94 -4.58
C PHE A 63 -5.40 5.08 -4.84
N TYR A 64 -4.90 5.70 -3.77
CA TYR A 64 -3.86 6.72 -3.84
C TYR A 64 -2.73 6.30 -2.92
N GLY A 65 -1.70 5.72 -3.52
CA GLY A 65 -0.47 5.37 -2.83
C GLY A 65 0.59 6.45 -2.96
N GLU A 66 1.49 6.53 -1.98
CA GLU A 66 2.68 7.37 -2.04
C GLU A 66 3.60 6.95 -3.20
N GLU A 67 3.74 5.64 -3.44
CA GLU A 67 4.75 5.08 -4.34
C GLU A 67 4.25 4.89 -5.77
N THR A 68 3.04 4.35 -5.92
CA THR A 68 2.48 3.95 -7.22
C THR A 68 1.46 4.94 -7.75
N GLY A 69 1.19 6.01 -6.99
CA GLY A 69 0.30 7.10 -7.37
C GLY A 69 -1.18 6.70 -7.35
N LYS A 70 -1.96 7.23 -8.30
CA LYS A 70 -3.43 7.13 -8.29
C LYS A 70 -3.95 6.06 -9.24
N THR A 71 -4.86 5.24 -8.75
CA THR A 71 -5.72 4.33 -9.51
C THR A 71 -7.17 4.80 -9.37
N ARG A 72 -7.91 4.91 -10.48
CA ARG A 72 -9.30 5.41 -10.53
C ARG A 72 -9.50 6.71 -9.72
N PRO A 73 -8.85 7.82 -10.13
CA PRO A 73 -8.87 9.08 -9.38
C PRO A 73 -10.27 9.70 -9.24
N ASP A 74 -11.22 9.29 -10.08
CA ASP A 74 -12.60 9.78 -10.09
C ASP A 74 -13.59 8.84 -9.38
N ALA A 75 -13.11 7.80 -8.69
CA ALA A 75 -13.96 6.88 -7.93
C ALA A 75 -14.64 7.58 -6.74
N GLU A 76 -15.86 7.18 -6.42
CA GLU A 76 -16.63 7.73 -5.28
C GLU A 76 -15.91 7.55 -3.94
N TYR A 77 -15.21 6.41 -3.78
CA TYR A 77 -14.39 6.10 -2.60
C TYR A 77 -12.93 5.97 -2.99
N THR A 78 -12.03 6.53 -2.17
CA THR A 78 -10.58 6.42 -2.37
C THR A 78 -9.88 5.96 -1.09
N TRP A 79 -8.98 5.00 -1.22
CA TRP A 79 -8.07 4.56 -0.17
C TRP A 79 -6.74 5.31 -0.29
N LEU A 80 -6.39 6.10 0.73
CA LEU A 80 -5.09 6.77 0.83
C LEU A 80 -4.13 5.89 1.62
N VAL A 81 -2.97 5.57 1.04
CA VAL A 81 -2.00 4.63 1.60
C VAL A 81 -0.60 5.22 1.55
N ASP A 82 0.08 5.11 2.67
CA ASP A 82 1.50 5.33 2.86
C ASP A 82 2.05 3.99 3.40
N PRO A 83 2.92 3.29 2.65
CA PRO A 83 3.33 1.94 2.99
C PRO A 83 4.34 1.85 4.15
N ILE A 84 5.22 2.84 4.36
CA ILE A 84 6.30 2.83 5.38
C ILE A 84 6.61 4.24 5.91
#